data_AF-V5BM17-F1
#
_entry.id   AF-V5BM17-F1
#
_cell.length_a   1.000
_cell.length_b   1.000
_cell.length_c   1.000
_cell.angle_alpha   90.00
_cell.angle_beta   90.00
_cell.angle_gamma   90.00
#
_symmetry.space_group_name_H-M   'P 1'
#
loop_
_entity.id
_entity.type
_entity.pdbx_description
1 polymer ?
#
loop_
_entity_poly.entity_id
_entity_poly.type
_entity_poly.pdbx_seq_one_letter_code
_entity_poly.pdbx_strand_id
1 'polypeptide(L)'
;MATAAVALAPTADAAGIVLESLLDKAEDLLADGRRAEARHVLEGIVATDVAADDAEGLRVKERSVYRLADILSLEKQVDALVYLLSVIRSFFSLLPKAKTTRMVRKLFDLIRTSGASLDRQMEVCSDMIAWARQEKRTFLRQRLQHRLAEVQFARNERQESLITLQALLREVRRLDDRALLLDIHLLESRIYYSIQNISKARAALVAARTNANSIYCPPLAQAEIDLQSGVLHAEEHDAKTAFSYLYEAFEGFHQLGDQARQARKALHYMILAKIATDSPDELAALLSSKKCAGVQGAGHGCAPWCGGGLQQPGHTFL
;
A
#
# COMPACT_ATOMS: atom_id res chain seq x y z
N MET A 1 59.55 24.09 -20.09
CA MET A 1 58.47 24.72 -19.31
C MET A 1 57.31 23.75 -19.31
N ALA A 2 57.03 23.14 -18.16
CA ALA A 2 56.08 22.05 -18.03
C ALA A 2 54.64 22.56 -18.15
N THR A 3 53.88 21.84 -18.96
CA THR A 3 52.45 21.89 -19.18
C THR A 3 51.67 21.69 -17.89
N ALA A 4 50.83 22.65 -17.52
CA ALA A 4 49.76 22.47 -16.53
C ALA A 4 48.43 22.32 -17.28
N ALA A 5 48.10 21.08 -17.65
CA ALA A 5 46.75 20.73 -18.04
C ALA A 5 45.89 20.73 -16.76
N VAL A 6 45.16 21.82 -16.56
CA VAL A 6 44.11 21.88 -15.54
C VAL A 6 42.99 20.96 -16.02
N ALA A 7 42.96 19.73 -15.51
CA ALA A 7 41.80 18.87 -15.60
C ALA A 7 40.69 19.54 -14.78
N LEU A 8 39.84 20.34 -15.44
CA LEU A 8 38.57 20.77 -14.87
C LEU A 8 37.78 19.50 -14.57
N ALA A 9 37.59 19.21 -13.27
CA ALA A 9 36.51 18.34 -12.86
C ALA A 9 35.21 18.86 -13.51
N PRO A 10 34.35 17.98 -14.08
CA PRO A 10 33.09 18.43 -14.62
C PRO A 10 32.34 19.18 -13.51
N THR A 11 31.96 20.43 -13.78
CA THR A 11 31.11 21.20 -12.88
C THR A 11 29.83 20.41 -12.62
N ALA A 12 29.23 20.54 -11.43
CA ALA A 12 28.03 19.79 -11.04
C ALA A 12 26.92 19.81 -12.14
N ASP A 13 26.76 20.94 -12.83
CA ASP A 13 25.85 21.10 -13.97
C ASP A 13 26.12 20.14 -15.15
N ALA A 14 27.37 19.77 -15.41
CA ALA A 14 27.73 18.86 -16.50
C ALA A 14 27.39 17.39 -16.16
N ALA A 15 27.43 17.02 -14.87
CA ALA A 15 27.04 15.68 -14.43
C ALA A 15 25.52 15.46 -14.56
N GLY A 16 24.72 16.45 -14.18
CA GLY A 16 23.26 16.42 -14.35
C GLY A 16 22.82 16.23 -15.79
N ILE A 17 23.43 16.96 -16.74
CA ILE A 17 23.12 16.88 -18.18
C ILE A 17 23.45 15.49 -18.75
N VAL A 18 24.57 14.88 -18.32
CA VAL A 18 24.94 13.53 -18.75
C VAL A 18 23.93 12.50 -18.24
N LEU A 19 23.51 12.61 -16.98
CA LEU A 19 22.50 11.72 -16.40
C LEU A 19 21.14 11.88 -17.10
N GLU A 20 20.73 13.11 -17.43
CA GLU A 20 19.49 13.37 -18.15
C GLU A 20 19.50 12.69 -19.54
N SER A 21 20.62 12.80 -20.27
CA SER A 21 20.77 12.11 -21.57
C SER A 21 20.72 10.58 -21.46
N LEU A 22 21.16 10.00 -20.34
CA LEU A 22 21.08 8.57 -20.09
C LEU A 22 19.66 8.14 -19.71
N LEU A 23 18.93 8.99 -18.98
CA LEU A 23 17.53 8.76 -18.68
C LEU A 23 16.67 8.80 -19.94
N ASP A 24 16.89 9.77 -20.84
CA ASP A 24 16.16 9.86 -22.11
C ASP A 24 16.41 8.61 -22.96
N LYS A 25 17.65 8.14 -23.06
CA LYS A 25 17.99 6.85 -23.70
C LYS A 25 17.25 5.68 -23.06
N ALA A 26 17.14 5.66 -21.74
CA ALA A 26 16.39 4.60 -21.05
C ALA A 26 14.89 4.67 -21.35
N GLU A 27 14.32 5.87 -21.50
CA GLU A 27 12.92 6.05 -21.88
C GLU A 27 12.66 5.65 -23.34
N ASP A 28 13.57 5.97 -24.26
CA ASP A 28 13.51 5.50 -25.65
C ASP A 28 13.56 3.96 -25.74
N LEU A 29 14.49 3.34 -24.99
CA LEU A 29 14.59 1.88 -24.92
C LEU A 29 13.33 1.23 -24.32
N LEU A 30 12.65 1.91 -23.39
CA LEU A 30 11.36 1.45 -22.85
C LEU A 30 10.24 1.56 -23.89
N ALA A 31 10.24 2.62 -24.70
CA ALA A 31 9.29 2.79 -25.81
C ALA A 31 9.48 1.68 -26.86
N ASP A 32 10.73 1.30 -27.14
CA ASP A 32 11.09 0.22 -28.05
C ASP A 32 10.86 -1.20 -27.46
N GLY A 33 10.42 -1.30 -26.21
CA GLY A 33 10.17 -2.58 -25.54
C GLY A 33 11.42 -3.32 -25.04
N ARG A 34 12.61 -2.72 -25.15
CA ARG A 34 13.91 -3.30 -24.72
C ARG A 34 14.15 -3.08 -23.22
N ARG A 35 13.28 -3.69 -22.40
CA ARG A 35 13.25 -3.48 -20.93
C ARG A 35 14.54 -3.89 -20.21
N ALA A 36 15.20 -4.97 -20.64
CA ALA A 36 16.43 -5.44 -20.02
C ALA A 36 17.59 -4.43 -20.18
N GLU A 37 17.66 -3.78 -21.33
CA GLU A 37 18.70 -2.78 -21.62
C GLU A 37 18.41 -1.46 -20.92
N ALA A 38 17.14 -1.03 -20.94
CA ALA A 38 16.70 0.14 -20.17
C ALA A 38 17.00 -0.05 -18.67
N ARG A 39 16.76 -1.25 -18.13
CA ARG A 39 17.10 -1.60 -16.75
C ARG A 39 18.59 -1.44 -16.47
N HIS A 40 19.47 -1.97 -17.32
CA HIS A 40 20.92 -1.85 -17.13
C HIS A 40 21.38 -0.38 -17.12
N VAL A 41 20.82 0.45 -18.01
CA VAL A 41 21.11 1.90 -18.03
C VAL A 41 20.63 2.57 -16.74
N LEU A 42 19.43 2.24 -16.26
CA LEU A 42 18.87 2.78 -15.03
C LEU A 42 19.65 2.33 -13.78
N GLU A 43 20.09 1.08 -13.71
CA GLU A 43 20.96 0.57 -12.63
C GLU A 43 22.28 1.35 -12.58
N GLY A 44 22.86 1.68 -13.75
CA GLY A 44 24.04 2.54 -13.84
C GLY A 44 23.81 3.96 -13.31
N ILE A 45 22.66 4.57 -13.64
CA ILE A 45 22.29 5.90 -13.12
C ILE A 45 22.09 5.86 -11.60
N VAL A 46 21.41 4.84 -11.08
CA VAL A 46 21.15 4.70 -9.64
C VAL A 46 22.43 4.46 -8.85
N ALA A 47 23.38 3.71 -9.41
CA ALA A 47 24.69 3.47 -8.80
C ALA A 47 25.61 4.69 -8.81
N THR A 48 25.38 5.65 -9.71
CA THR A 48 26.21 6.86 -9.81
C THR A 48 25.92 7.79 -8.63
N ASP A 49 26.96 8.15 -7.86
CA ASP A 49 26.83 9.10 -6.76
C ASP A 49 26.59 10.52 -7.29
N VAL A 50 25.63 11.21 -6.67
CA VAL A 50 25.24 12.58 -7.03
C VAL A 50 25.56 13.46 -5.83
N ALA A 51 26.17 14.61 -6.09
CA ALA A 51 26.49 15.58 -5.05
C ALA A 51 25.23 16.29 -4.52
N ALA A 52 25.27 16.79 -3.30
CA ALA A 52 24.10 17.42 -2.66
C ALA A 52 23.67 18.75 -3.30
N ASP A 53 24.58 19.40 -4.03
CA ASP A 53 24.41 20.65 -4.75
C ASP A 53 23.91 20.48 -6.20
N ASP A 54 23.99 19.27 -6.75
CA ASP A 54 23.50 18.95 -8.10
C ASP A 54 21.97 18.70 -8.10
N ALA A 55 21.20 19.79 -8.16
CA ALA A 55 19.75 19.72 -8.14
C ALA A 55 19.17 18.91 -9.32
N GLU A 56 19.78 18.98 -10.50
CA GLU A 56 19.29 18.26 -11.68
C GLU A 56 19.65 16.77 -11.59
N GLY A 57 20.88 16.43 -11.20
CA GLY A 57 21.27 15.05 -10.94
C GLY A 57 20.41 14.38 -9.87
N LEU A 58 20.04 15.09 -8.80
CA LEU A 58 19.14 14.56 -7.77
C LEU A 58 17.74 14.28 -8.35
N ARG A 59 17.24 15.14 -9.25
CA ARG A 59 15.94 14.97 -9.93
C ARG A 59 15.95 13.79 -10.88
N VAL A 60 16.99 13.68 -11.71
CA VAL A 60 17.18 12.59 -12.67
C VAL A 60 17.32 11.25 -11.94
N LYS A 61 18.10 11.22 -10.86
CA LYS A 61 18.25 10.01 -10.02
C LYS A 61 16.94 9.61 -9.36
N GLU A 62 16.16 10.57 -8.82
CA GLU A 62 14.81 10.31 -8.27
C GLU A 62 13.90 9.67 -9.34
N ARG A 63 13.84 10.23 -10.55
CA ARG A 63 13.03 9.67 -11.65
C ARG A 63 13.51 8.29 -12.08
N SER A 64 14.83 8.08 -12.15
CA SER A 64 15.44 6.82 -12.52
C SER A 64 15.13 5.71 -11.52
N VAL A 65 15.16 6.00 -10.21
CA VAL A 65 14.76 5.05 -9.16
C VAL A 65 13.30 4.63 -9.32
N TYR A 66 12.38 5.57 -9.59
CA TYR A 66 10.98 5.22 -9.82
C TYR A 66 10.79 4.36 -11.07
N ARG A 67 11.45 4.71 -12.19
CA ARG A 67 11.38 3.93 -13.43
C ARG A 67 11.93 2.52 -13.25
N LEU A 68 13.08 2.38 -12.60
CA LEU A 68 13.67 1.08 -12.30
C LEU A 68 12.73 0.25 -11.43
N ALA A 69 12.17 0.83 -10.38
CA ALA A 69 11.22 0.13 -9.52
C ALA A 69 9.94 -0.29 -10.26
N ASP A 70 9.42 0.54 -11.17
CA ASP A 70 8.25 0.19 -11.98
C ASP A 70 8.57 -1.00 -12.91
N ILE A 71 9.76 -1.05 -13.54
CA ILE A 71 10.21 -2.19 -14.37
C ILE A 71 10.34 -3.47 -13.52
N LEU A 72 11.04 -3.39 -12.39
CA LEU A 72 11.24 -4.54 -11.51
C LEU A 72 9.92 -5.09 -10.96
N SER A 73 8.95 -4.20 -10.70
CA SER A 73 7.59 -4.57 -10.28
C SER A 73 6.85 -5.32 -11.38
N LEU A 74 6.94 -4.87 -12.64
CA LEU A 74 6.35 -5.56 -13.79
C LEU A 74 6.96 -6.95 -14.02
N GLU A 75 8.27 -7.09 -13.81
CA GLU A 75 8.98 -8.37 -13.88
C GLU A 75 8.79 -9.25 -12.62
N LYS A 76 8.05 -8.75 -11.62
CA LYS A 76 7.80 -9.41 -10.32
C LYS A 76 9.08 -9.82 -9.57
N GLN A 77 10.15 -9.04 -9.74
CA GLN A 77 11.43 -9.32 -9.09
C GLN A 77 11.51 -8.70 -7.70
N VAL A 78 10.95 -9.41 -6.72
CA VAL A 78 10.90 -8.96 -5.32
C VAL A 78 12.29 -8.71 -4.74
N ASP A 79 13.24 -9.63 -4.91
CA ASP A 79 14.57 -9.48 -4.32
C ASP A 79 15.37 -8.33 -4.93
N ALA A 80 15.18 -8.06 -6.23
CA ALA A 80 15.79 -6.90 -6.87
C ALA A 80 15.21 -5.58 -6.34
N LEU A 81 13.90 -5.52 -6.05
CA LEU A 81 13.27 -4.35 -5.42
C LEU A 81 13.78 -4.13 -3.99
N VAL A 82 13.96 -5.20 -3.21
CA VAL A 82 14.53 -5.13 -1.86
C VAL A 82 15.97 -4.67 -1.91
N TYR A 83 16.75 -5.21 -2.84
CA TYR A 83 18.13 -4.77 -3.08
C TYR A 83 18.18 -3.28 -3.46
N LEU A 84 17.33 -2.83 -4.39
CA LEU A 84 17.22 -1.42 -4.76
C LEU A 84 16.98 -0.53 -3.53
N LEU A 85 16.08 -0.93 -2.64
CA LEU A 85 15.78 -0.19 -1.41
C LEU A 85 16.99 -0.07 -0.48
N SER A 86 17.89 -1.06 -0.48
CA SER A 86 19.15 -1.02 0.28
C SER A 86 20.19 -0.10 -0.37
N VAL A 87 20.32 -0.12 -1.69
CA VAL A 87 21.29 0.68 -2.46
C VAL A 87 20.97 2.18 -2.36
N ILE A 88 19.69 2.55 -2.43
CA ILE A 88 19.27 3.96 -2.41
C ILE A 88 19.28 4.59 -1.00
N ARG A 89 19.73 3.88 0.04
CA ARG A 89 19.79 4.42 1.41
C ARG A 89 20.68 5.65 1.53
N SER A 90 21.83 5.64 0.87
CA SER A 90 22.74 6.79 0.81
C SER A 90 22.05 7.99 0.16
N PHE A 91 21.29 7.76 -0.92
CA PHE A 91 20.54 8.79 -1.63
C PHE A 91 19.45 9.43 -0.78
N PHE A 92 18.82 8.69 0.14
CA PHE A 92 17.81 9.26 1.04
C PHE A 92 18.36 10.34 1.96
N SER A 93 19.66 10.32 2.29
CA SER A 93 20.30 11.35 3.13
C SER A 93 20.36 12.72 2.45
N LEU A 94 20.44 12.72 1.12
CA LEU A 94 20.48 13.92 0.27
C LEU A 94 19.09 14.53 0.02
N LEU A 95 18.03 13.76 0.26
CA LEU A 95 16.66 14.19 -0.05
C LEU A 95 15.93 14.78 1.16
N PRO A 96 15.00 15.74 0.94
CA PRO A 96 14.07 16.19 1.96
C PRO A 96 13.28 15.02 2.57
N LYS A 97 13.07 15.07 3.89
CA LYS A 97 12.39 14.00 4.66
C LYS A 97 11.03 13.59 4.07
N ALA A 98 10.25 14.55 3.59
CA ALA A 98 8.95 14.29 2.97
C ALA A 98 9.08 13.49 1.65
N LYS A 99 10.05 13.85 0.79
CA LYS A 99 10.32 13.13 -0.46
C LYS A 99 10.77 11.69 -0.19
N THR A 100 11.73 11.50 0.71
CA THR A 100 12.15 10.15 1.15
C THR A 100 10.96 9.32 1.60
N THR A 101 10.08 9.89 2.42
CA THR A 101 8.93 9.16 2.96
C THR A 101 7.93 8.77 1.87
N ARG A 102 7.76 9.57 0.82
CA ARG A 102 6.93 9.21 -0.34
C ARG A 102 7.57 8.10 -1.16
N MET A 103 8.87 8.19 -1.41
CA MET A 103 9.61 7.21 -2.21
C MET A 103 9.63 5.84 -1.54
N VAL A 104 9.96 5.78 -0.25
CA VAL A 104 9.93 4.51 0.52
C VAL A 104 8.54 3.88 0.51
N ARG A 105 7.47 4.68 0.65
CA ARG A 105 6.08 4.18 0.57
C ARG A 105 5.78 3.56 -0.79
N LYS A 106 6.05 4.28 -1.89
CA LYS A 106 5.82 3.76 -3.24
C LYS A 106 6.60 2.47 -3.50
N LEU A 107 7.87 2.42 -3.12
CA LEU A 107 8.70 1.22 -3.30
C LEU A 107 8.16 0.02 -2.51
N PHE A 108 7.70 0.24 -1.28
CA PHE A 108 7.10 -0.82 -0.48
C PHE A 108 5.78 -1.33 -1.09
N ASP A 109 4.95 -0.43 -1.62
CA ASP A 109 3.72 -0.81 -2.31
C ASP A 109 3.98 -1.60 -3.59
N LEU A 110 5.07 -1.31 -4.32
CA LEU A 110 5.52 -2.10 -5.46
C LEU A 110 6.00 -3.49 -5.02
N ILE A 111 6.78 -3.60 -3.94
CA ILE A 111 7.21 -4.89 -3.36
C ILE A 111 6.00 -5.76 -3.03
N ARG A 112 4.97 -5.18 -2.39
CA ARG A 112 3.73 -5.87 -2.06
C ARG A 112 2.96 -6.31 -3.30
N THR A 113 2.82 -5.42 -4.28
CA THR A 113 2.07 -5.69 -5.53
C THR A 113 2.76 -6.73 -6.41
N SER A 114 4.08 -6.83 -6.33
CA SER A 114 4.91 -7.83 -7.01
C SER A 114 4.71 -9.27 -6.49
N GLY A 115 4.02 -9.43 -5.36
CA GLY A 115 3.72 -10.74 -4.77
C GLY A 115 4.73 -11.23 -3.73
N ALA A 116 5.44 -10.31 -3.06
CA ALA A 116 6.34 -10.68 -1.96
C ALA A 116 5.62 -11.49 -0.87
N SER A 117 6.27 -12.54 -0.37
CA SER A 117 5.75 -13.31 0.77
C SER A 117 5.62 -12.44 2.02
N LEU A 118 4.75 -12.82 2.94
CA LEU A 118 4.56 -12.08 4.18
C LEU A 118 5.83 -12.04 5.03
N ASP A 119 6.61 -13.14 5.03
CA ASP A 119 7.93 -13.19 5.69
C ASP A 119 8.89 -12.15 5.10
N ARG A 120 8.96 -12.06 3.78
CA ARG A 120 9.85 -11.10 3.11
C ARG A 120 9.43 -9.66 3.39
N GLN A 121 8.13 -9.39 3.41
CA GLN A 121 7.60 -8.07 3.78
C GLN A 121 7.99 -7.70 5.22
N MET A 122 7.96 -8.65 6.17
CA MET A 122 8.38 -8.41 7.56
C MET A 122 9.86 -8.12 7.70
N GLU A 123 10.72 -8.85 7.00
CA GLU A 123 12.17 -8.61 6.97
C GLU A 123 12.46 -7.18 6.50
N VAL A 124 11.86 -6.79 5.37
CA VAL A 124 12.02 -5.45 4.78
C VAL A 124 11.50 -4.36 5.71
N CYS A 125 10.32 -4.55 6.31
CA CYS A 125 9.78 -3.63 7.31
C CYS A 125 10.72 -3.47 8.50
N SER A 126 11.21 -4.57 9.06
CA SER A 126 12.08 -4.57 10.24
C SER A 126 13.40 -3.85 9.98
N ASP A 127 14.04 -4.16 8.86
CA ASP A 127 15.30 -3.53 8.43
C ASP A 127 15.09 -2.03 8.16
N MET A 128 14.02 -1.65 7.47
CA MET A 128 13.71 -0.23 7.22
C MET A 128 13.33 0.54 8.49
N ILE A 129 12.70 -0.10 9.47
CA ILE A 129 12.43 0.49 10.80
C ILE A 129 13.74 0.72 11.54
N ALA A 130 14.67 -0.24 11.51
CA ALA A 130 15.99 -0.11 12.14
C ALA A 130 16.77 1.05 11.51
N TRP A 131 16.79 1.13 10.18
CA TRP A 131 17.40 2.24 9.45
C TRP A 131 16.74 3.59 9.79
N ALA A 132 15.39 3.66 9.78
CA ALA A 132 14.68 4.90 10.11
C ALA A 132 14.92 5.37 11.57
N ARG A 133 15.19 4.44 12.50
CA ARG A 133 15.63 4.76 13.87
C ARG A 133 17.02 5.36 13.89
N GLN A 134 17.98 4.75 13.17
CA GLN A 134 19.36 5.24 13.08
C GLN A 134 19.42 6.65 12.48
N GLU A 135 18.67 6.88 11.41
CA GLU A 135 18.58 8.17 10.71
C GLU A 135 17.68 9.21 11.39
N LYS A 136 17.13 8.89 12.58
CA LYS A 136 16.21 9.75 13.34
C LYS A 136 15.01 10.25 12.52
N ARG A 137 14.45 9.39 11.64
CA ARG A 137 13.30 9.67 10.76
C ARG A 137 11.99 9.19 11.38
N THR A 138 11.53 9.89 12.43
CA THR A 138 10.36 9.50 13.24
C THR A 138 9.09 9.23 12.44
N PHE A 139 8.66 10.14 11.56
CA PHE A 139 7.42 9.97 10.78
C PHE A 139 7.48 8.81 9.79
N LEU A 140 8.65 8.53 9.22
CA LEU A 140 8.84 7.38 8.35
C LEU A 140 8.77 6.08 9.15
N ARG A 141 9.48 6.03 10.28
CA ARG A 141 9.45 4.89 11.20
C ARG A 141 8.00 4.56 11.62
N GLN A 142 7.21 5.55 11.99
CA GLN A 142 5.82 5.35 12.44
C GLN A 142 4.95 4.72 11.35
N ARG A 143 5.08 5.19 10.10
CA ARG A 143 4.38 4.59 8.95
C ARG A 143 4.84 3.17 8.64
N LEU A 144 6.15 2.91 8.74
CA LEU A 144 6.69 1.56 8.58
C LEU A 144 6.23 0.61 9.70
N GLN A 145 6.08 1.11 10.94
CA GLN A 145 5.54 0.32 12.05
C GLN A 145 4.04 0.00 11.88
N HIS A 146 3.26 0.96 11.37
CA HIS A 146 1.86 0.69 11.00
C HIS A 146 1.81 -0.40 9.92
N ARG A 147 2.63 -0.30 8.88
CA ARG A 147 2.73 -1.32 7.83
C ARG A 147 3.17 -2.68 8.36
N LEU A 148 4.13 -2.72 9.29
CA LEU A 148 4.54 -3.95 9.96
C LEU A 148 3.36 -4.61 10.68
N ALA A 149 2.54 -3.82 11.40
CA ALA A 149 1.35 -4.31 12.08
C ALA A 149 0.31 -4.88 11.11
N GLU A 150 0.13 -4.29 9.91
CA GLU A 150 -0.72 -4.84 8.85
C GLU A 150 -0.22 -6.21 8.38
N VAL A 151 1.09 -6.37 8.19
CA VAL A 151 1.70 -7.63 7.75
C VAL A 151 1.58 -8.70 8.85
N GLN A 152 1.83 -8.34 10.12
CA GLN A 152 1.60 -9.23 11.27
C GLN A 152 0.14 -9.69 11.34
N PHE A 153 -0.81 -8.77 11.13
CA PHE A 153 -2.22 -9.11 11.11
C PHE A 153 -2.56 -10.07 9.95
N ALA A 154 -2.02 -9.83 8.75
CA ALA A 154 -2.18 -10.72 7.61
C ALA A 154 -1.58 -12.13 7.84
N ARG A 155 -0.56 -12.24 8.69
CA ARG A 155 0.03 -13.51 9.16
C ARG A 155 -0.74 -14.19 10.28
N ASN A 156 -1.89 -13.66 10.68
CA ASN A 156 -2.69 -14.16 11.81
C ASN A 156 -2.05 -13.90 13.19
N GLU A 157 -0.98 -13.08 13.28
CA GLU A 157 -0.27 -12.71 14.51
C GLU A 157 -0.96 -11.53 15.21
N ARG A 158 -2.22 -11.73 15.59
CA ARG A 158 -3.11 -10.66 16.11
C ARG A 158 -2.57 -9.97 17.37
N GLN A 159 -1.99 -10.74 18.28
CA GLN A 159 -1.48 -10.21 19.55
C GLN A 159 -0.26 -9.30 19.34
N GLU A 160 0.72 -9.74 18.54
CA GLU A 160 1.90 -8.95 18.20
C GLU A 160 1.55 -7.68 17.42
N SER A 161 0.59 -7.78 16.51
CA SER A 161 0.06 -6.62 15.78
C SER A 161 -0.57 -5.59 16.71
N LEU A 162 -1.39 -6.02 17.70
CA LEU A 162 -1.97 -5.14 18.70
C LEU A 162 -0.92 -4.47 19.58
N ILE A 163 0.09 -5.22 20.05
CA ILE A 163 1.18 -4.68 20.87
C ILE A 163 1.91 -3.57 20.09
N THR A 164 2.24 -3.84 18.83
CA THR A 164 2.89 -2.88 17.93
C THR A 164 2.03 -1.62 17.73
N LEU A 165 0.73 -1.79 17.47
CA LEU A 165 -0.19 -0.66 17.27
C LEU A 165 -0.42 0.17 18.54
N GLN A 166 -0.56 -0.45 19.70
CA GLN A 166 -0.76 0.28 20.96
C GLN A 166 0.49 1.09 21.37
N ALA A 167 1.68 0.57 21.08
CA ALA A 167 2.91 1.34 21.21
C ALA A 167 2.92 2.55 20.26
N LEU A 168 2.61 2.32 18.98
CA LEU A 168 2.56 3.35 17.96
C LEU A 168 1.50 4.44 18.27
N LEU A 169 0.30 4.04 18.70
CA LEU A 169 -0.81 4.94 19.02
C LEU A 169 -0.43 5.97 20.09
N ARG A 170 0.30 5.53 21.14
CA ARG A 170 0.78 6.43 22.21
C ARG A 170 1.74 7.51 21.70
N GLU A 171 2.54 7.18 20.69
CA GLU A 171 3.47 8.13 20.07
C GLU A 171 2.74 9.08 19.12
N VAL A 172 1.94 8.54 18.20
CA VAL A 172 1.27 9.31 17.15
C VAL A 172 0.23 10.27 17.74
N ARG A 173 -0.47 9.87 18.81
CA ARG A 173 -1.42 10.73 19.51
C ARG A 173 -0.80 12.02 20.06
N ARG A 174 0.50 12.01 20.38
CA ARG A 174 1.22 13.22 20.84
C ARG A 174 1.58 14.16 19.70
N LEU A 175 1.66 13.65 18.46
CA LEU A 175 2.06 14.41 17.27
C LEU A 175 0.85 14.92 16.47
N ASP A 176 -0.36 14.45 16.79
CA ASP A 176 -1.62 14.80 16.13
C ASP A 176 -1.63 14.55 14.60
N ASP A 177 -0.89 13.55 14.11
CA ASP A 177 -0.97 13.09 12.71
C ASP A 177 -2.30 12.32 12.51
N ARG A 178 -3.37 13.08 12.24
CA ARG A 178 -4.74 12.56 12.11
C ARG A 178 -4.90 11.51 11.02
N ALA A 179 -4.16 11.62 9.93
CA ALA A 179 -4.20 10.63 8.85
C ALA A 179 -3.66 9.28 9.33
N LEU A 180 -2.50 9.27 10.01
CA LEU A 180 -1.96 8.03 10.55
C LEU A 180 -2.80 7.48 11.72
N LEU A 181 -3.39 8.35 12.55
CA LEU A 181 -4.30 7.93 13.62
C LEU A 181 -5.56 7.24 13.07
N LEU A 182 -6.10 7.72 11.96
CA LEU A 182 -7.20 7.05 11.27
C LEU A 182 -6.82 5.62 10.89
N ASP A 183 -5.69 5.45 10.19
CA ASP A 183 -5.22 4.14 9.71
C ASP A 183 -4.93 3.17 10.88
N ILE A 184 -4.39 3.68 11.99
CA ILE A 184 -4.14 2.90 13.22
C ILE A 184 -5.45 2.41 13.83
N HIS A 185 -6.44 3.29 14.04
CA HIS A 185 -7.69 2.92 14.68
C HIS A 185 -8.54 1.99 13.81
N LEU A 186 -8.50 2.16 12.48
CA LEU A 186 -9.19 1.28 11.56
C LEU A 186 -8.60 -0.15 11.62
N LEU A 187 -7.27 -0.28 11.62
CA LEU A 187 -6.61 -1.58 11.77
C LEU A 187 -6.86 -2.18 13.16
N GLU A 188 -6.81 -1.36 14.21
CA GLU A 188 -7.14 -1.76 15.58
C GLU A 188 -8.57 -2.33 15.69
N SER A 189 -9.54 -1.70 15.04
CA SER A 189 -10.93 -2.19 14.96
C SER A 189 -11.00 -3.57 14.30
N ARG A 190 -10.31 -3.77 13.16
CA ARG A 190 -10.24 -5.04 12.44
C ARG A 190 -9.61 -6.15 13.28
N ILE A 191 -8.53 -5.85 14.01
CA ILE A 191 -7.88 -6.85 14.86
C ILE A 191 -8.76 -7.21 16.06
N TYR A 192 -9.38 -6.24 16.73
CA TYR A 192 -10.30 -6.52 17.84
C TYR A 192 -11.51 -7.35 17.38
N TYR A 193 -12.05 -7.07 16.20
CA TYR A 193 -13.11 -7.88 15.60
C TYR A 193 -12.65 -9.33 15.42
N SER A 194 -11.45 -9.53 14.88
CA SER A 194 -10.92 -10.87 14.61
C SER A 194 -10.62 -11.71 15.87
N ILE A 195 -10.50 -11.09 17.05
CA ILE A 195 -10.43 -11.79 18.35
C ILE A 195 -11.78 -11.81 19.09
N GLN A 196 -12.88 -11.53 18.39
CA GLN A 196 -14.26 -11.51 18.91
C GLN A 196 -14.49 -10.49 20.03
N ASN A 197 -13.68 -9.42 20.10
CA ASN A 197 -13.89 -8.32 21.04
C ASN A 197 -14.66 -7.17 20.39
N ILE A 198 -15.97 -7.35 20.24
CA ILE A 198 -16.85 -6.43 19.50
C ILE A 198 -16.90 -5.04 20.15
N SER A 199 -16.95 -4.98 21.49
CA SER A 199 -16.97 -3.71 22.23
C SER A 199 -15.75 -2.83 21.92
N LYS A 200 -14.53 -3.41 21.96
CA LYS A 200 -13.31 -2.67 21.62
C LYS A 200 -13.20 -2.39 20.12
N ALA A 201 -13.65 -3.31 19.27
CA ALA A 201 -13.67 -3.09 17.82
C ALA A 201 -14.53 -1.87 17.45
N ARG A 202 -15.71 -1.75 18.07
CA ARG A 202 -16.62 -0.61 17.91
C ARG A 202 -16.00 0.68 18.46
N ALA A 203 -15.41 0.65 19.65
CA ALA A 203 -14.76 1.82 20.23
C ALA A 203 -13.61 2.36 19.33
N ALA A 204 -12.79 1.46 18.79
CA ALA A 204 -11.73 1.82 17.83
C ALA A 204 -12.30 2.39 16.53
N LEU A 205 -13.40 1.83 16.01
CA LEU A 205 -14.07 2.35 14.81
C LEU A 205 -14.65 3.75 15.03
N VAL A 206 -15.23 4.02 16.20
CA VAL A 206 -15.70 5.38 16.55
C VAL A 206 -14.53 6.37 16.53
N ALA A 207 -13.39 6.00 17.12
CA ALA A 207 -12.18 6.82 17.09
C ALA A 207 -11.66 7.04 15.66
N ALA A 208 -11.71 6.01 14.80
CA ALA A 208 -11.38 6.13 13.38
C ALA A 208 -12.31 7.15 12.69
N ARG A 209 -13.64 7.04 12.85
CA ARG A 209 -14.62 7.98 12.27
C ARG A 209 -14.43 9.41 12.77
N THR A 210 -14.15 9.61 14.05
CA THR A 210 -13.87 10.94 14.61
C THR A 210 -12.63 11.56 13.96
N ASN A 211 -11.57 10.79 13.74
CA ASN A 211 -10.38 11.29 13.04
C ASN A 211 -10.65 11.53 11.55
N ALA A 212 -11.40 10.66 10.88
CA ALA A 212 -11.81 10.85 9.50
C ALA A 212 -12.58 12.17 9.30
N ASN A 213 -13.50 12.50 10.21
CA ASN A 213 -14.27 13.75 10.15
C ASN A 213 -13.41 15.00 10.39
N SER A 214 -12.24 14.85 11.03
CA SER A 214 -11.31 15.96 11.29
C SER A 214 -10.37 16.27 10.12
N ILE A 215 -10.39 15.43 9.07
CA ILE A 215 -9.56 15.59 7.88
C ILE A 215 -10.41 15.48 6.62
N TYR A 216 -9.86 15.88 5.49
CA TYR A 216 -10.43 15.47 4.20
C TYR A 216 -10.10 13.98 4.00
N CYS A 217 -11.04 13.12 4.36
CA CYS A 217 -10.88 11.67 4.31
C CYS A 217 -10.68 11.19 2.86
N PRO A 218 -9.59 10.46 2.55
CA PRO A 218 -9.41 9.87 1.23
C PRO A 218 -10.56 8.90 0.89
N PRO A 219 -11.05 8.87 -0.36
CA PRO A 219 -12.18 8.01 -0.73
C PRO A 219 -11.97 6.52 -0.41
N LEU A 220 -10.74 6.03 -0.54
CA LEU A 220 -10.38 4.65 -0.17
C LEU A 220 -10.57 4.39 1.32
N ALA A 221 -10.05 5.27 2.17
CA ALA A 221 -10.16 5.13 3.62
C ALA A 221 -11.63 5.23 4.07
N GLN A 222 -12.42 6.10 3.43
CA GLN A 222 -13.86 6.20 3.68
C GLN A 222 -14.59 4.89 3.39
N ALA A 223 -14.37 4.30 2.20
CA ALA A 223 -14.96 3.02 1.83
C ALA A 223 -14.55 1.88 2.80
N GLU A 224 -13.31 1.91 3.29
CA GLU A 224 -12.83 0.94 4.29
C GLU A 224 -13.48 1.10 5.68
N ILE A 225 -13.76 2.34 6.11
CA ILE A 225 -14.51 2.64 7.34
C ILE A 225 -15.94 2.15 7.21
N ASP A 226 -16.58 2.39 6.07
CA ASP A 226 -17.97 1.97 5.83
C ASP A 226 -18.08 0.44 5.77
N LEU A 227 -17.10 -0.24 5.15
CA LEU A 227 -17.03 -1.70 5.16
C LEU A 227 -16.95 -2.25 6.59
N GLN A 228 -16.05 -1.69 7.41
CA GLN A 228 -15.89 -2.12 8.80
C GLN A 228 -17.14 -1.80 9.65
N SER A 229 -17.79 -0.66 9.38
CA SER A 229 -19.07 -0.29 10.01
C SER A 229 -20.15 -1.31 9.69
N GLY A 230 -20.26 -1.70 8.42
CA GLY A 230 -21.21 -2.73 7.97
C GLY A 230 -20.99 -4.08 8.65
N VAL A 231 -19.74 -4.53 8.75
CA VAL A 231 -19.38 -5.79 9.42
C VAL A 231 -19.80 -5.77 10.90
N LEU A 232 -19.49 -4.69 11.63
CA LEU A 232 -19.82 -4.64 13.06
C LEU A 232 -21.32 -4.56 13.32
N HIS A 233 -22.10 -3.81 12.51
CA HIS A 233 -23.56 -3.77 12.67
C HIS A 233 -24.21 -5.12 12.34
N ALA A 234 -23.67 -5.85 11.35
CA ALA A 234 -24.16 -7.19 11.02
C ALA A 234 -23.94 -8.17 12.18
N GLU A 235 -22.79 -8.08 12.85
CA GLU A 235 -22.46 -8.89 14.04
C GLU A 235 -23.42 -8.62 15.21
N GLU A 236 -23.93 -7.39 15.31
CA GLU A 236 -24.86 -6.96 16.36
C GLU A 236 -26.33 -7.20 15.99
N HIS A 237 -26.56 -8.01 14.96
CA HIS A 237 -27.87 -8.37 14.43
C HIS A 237 -28.70 -7.20 13.87
N ASP A 238 -28.05 -6.09 13.51
CA ASP A 238 -28.67 -4.97 12.79
C ASP A 238 -28.35 -5.05 11.29
N ALA A 239 -29.00 -6.00 10.62
CA ALA A 239 -28.81 -6.25 9.19
C ALA A 239 -29.24 -5.08 8.30
N LYS A 240 -30.21 -4.25 8.74
CA LYS A 240 -30.70 -3.10 7.97
C LYS A 240 -29.64 -2.00 7.90
N THR A 241 -29.10 -1.61 9.06
CA THR A 241 -28.04 -0.60 9.12
C THR A 241 -26.75 -1.13 8.49
N ALA A 242 -26.45 -2.42 8.69
CA ALA A 242 -25.31 -3.06 8.03
C ALA A 242 -25.40 -2.94 6.50
N PHE A 243 -26.57 -3.24 5.90
CA PHE A 243 -26.78 -3.11 4.46
C PHE A 243 -26.47 -1.71 3.95
N SER A 244 -26.93 -0.65 4.64
CA SER A 244 -26.66 0.74 4.25
C SER A 244 -25.17 1.07 4.21
N TYR A 245 -24.42 0.72 5.26
CA TYR A 245 -22.97 0.94 5.28
C TYR A 245 -22.24 0.11 4.22
N LEU A 246 -22.65 -1.14 4.01
CA LEU A 246 -22.04 -2.01 3.00
C LEU A 246 -22.32 -1.53 1.57
N TYR A 247 -23.47 -0.91 1.33
CA TYR A 247 -23.81 -0.27 0.06
C TYR A 247 -22.90 0.93 -0.23
N GLU A 248 -22.70 1.82 0.74
CA GLU A 248 -21.76 2.95 0.60
C GLU A 248 -20.32 2.46 0.37
N ALA A 249 -19.90 1.43 1.09
CA ALA A 249 -18.59 0.81 0.89
C ALA A 249 -18.43 0.24 -0.53
N PHE A 250 -19.47 -0.44 -1.04
CA PHE A 250 -19.47 -0.98 -2.40
C PHE A 250 -19.36 0.12 -3.46
N GLU A 251 -20.17 1.17 -3.37
CA GLU A 251 -20.10 2.32 -4.28
C GLU A 251 -18.71 2.97 -4.24
N GLY A 252 -18.17 3.19 -3.03
CA GLY A 252 -16.84 3.76 -2.84
C GLY A 252 -15.74 2.92 -3.49
N PHE A 253 -15.72 1.61 -3.29
CA PHE A 253 -14.73 0.73 -3.94
C PHE A 253 -14.95 0.60 -5.44
N HIS A 254 -16.20 0.60 -5.91
CA HIS A 254 -16.51 0.48 -7.33
C HIS A 254 -16.05 1.71 -8.12
N GLN A 255 -16.23 2.91 -7.57
CA GLN A 255 -15.81 4.17 -8.20
C GLN A 255 -14.29 4.30 -8.35
N LEU A 256 -13.51 3.66 -7.47
CA LEU A 256 -12.04 3.70 -7.52
C LEU A 256 -11.42 2.85 -8.64
N GLY A 257 -12.14 1.85 -9.17
CA GLY A 257 -11.73 1.02 -10.31
C GLY A 257 -10.62 0.01 -10.04
N ASP A 258 -9.59 0.38 -9.28
CA ASP A 258 -8.47 -0.49 -8.87
C ASP A 258 -8.82 -1.42 -7.70
N GLN A 259 -9.90 -1.13 -6.96
CA GLN A 259 -10.38 -1.90 -5.81
C GLN A 259 -11.45 -2.96 -6.14
N ALA A 260 -11.40 -3.56 -7.33
CA ALA A 260 -12.41 -4.54 -7.77
C ALA A 260 -12.60 -5.73 -6.80
N ARG A 261 -11.53 -6.15 -6.10
CA ARG A 261 -11.60 -7.22 -5.09
C ARG A 261 -12.40 -6.79 -3.86
N GLN A 262 -12.19 -5.57 -3.37
CA GLN A 262 -12.92 -5.05 -2.21
C GLN A 262 -14.36 -4.72 -2.56
N ALA A 263 -14.63 -4.20 -3.76
CA ALA A 263 -16.00 -4.02 -4.26
C ALA A 263 -16.76 -5.36 -4.27
N ARG A 264 -16.15 -6.45 -4.78
CA ARG A 264 -16.75 -7.80 -4.68
C ARG A 264 -17.01 -8.25 -3.25
N LYS A 265 -16.06 -8.00 -2.34
CA LYS A 265 -16.21 -8.34 -0.92
C LYS A 265 -17.39 -7.60 -0.29
N ALA A 266 -17.48 -6.29 -0.50
CA ALA A 266 -18.59 -5.47 -0.03
C ALA A 266 -19.93 -5.96 -0.60
N LEU A 267 -19.99 -6.26 -1.90
CA LEU A 267 -21.18 -6.80 -2.55
C LEU A 267 -21.64 -8.13 -1.92
N HIS A 268 -20.72 -9.06 -1.67
CA HIS A 268 -21.06 -10.32 -0.99
C HIS A 268 -21.65 -10.06 0.40
N TYR A 269 -21.06 -9.15 1.17
CA TYR A 269 -21.59 -8.79 2.49
C TYR A 269 -22.96 -8.10 2.40
N MET A 270 -23.18 -7.24 1.41
CA MET A 270 -24.50 -6.63 1.16
C MET A 270 -25.57 -7.68 0.91
N ILE A 271 -25.27 -8.67 0.07
CA ILE A 271 -26.20 -9.77 -0.24
C ILE A 271 -26.51 -10.58 1.04
N LEU A 272 -25.48 -10.91 1.84
CA LEU A 272 -25.69 -11.62 3.11
C LEU A 272 -26.54 -10.81 4.09
N ALA A 273 -26.27 -9.51 4.25
CA ALA A 273 -27.08 -8.62 5.07
C ALA A 273 -28.53 -8.56 4.56
N LYS A 274 -28.74 -8.57 3.24
CA LYS A 274 -30.08 -8.53 2.63
C LYS A 274 -30.85 -9.83 2.78
N ILE A 275 -30.18 -10.98 2.73
CA ILE A 275 -30.79 -12.28 3.05
C ILE A 275 -31.26 -12.29 4.50
N ALA A 276 -30.47 -11.73 5.43
CA ALA A 276 -30.82 -11.63 6.84
C ALA A 276 -32.03 -10.72 7.13
N THR A 277 -32.45 -9.85 6.20
CA THR A 277 -33.67 -9.04 6.34
C THR A 277 -34.95 -9.73 5.84
N ASP A 278 -34.87 -11.00 5.39
CA ASP A 278 -36.01 -11.83 4.93
C ASP A 278 -36.90 -11.13 3.89
N SER A 279 -36.29 -10.45 2.93
CA SER A 279 -36.96 -9.65 1.89
C SER A 279 -36.53 -10.11 0.48
N PRO A 280 -37.09 -11.21 -0.05
CA PRO A 280 -36.61 -11.85 -1.27
C PRO A 280 -36.82 -10.99 -2.53
N ASP A 281 -37.89 -10.21 -2.59
CA ASP A 281 -38.19 -9.35 -3.75
C ASP A 281 -37.13 -8.24 -3.91
N GLU A 282 -36.73 -7.61 -2.80
CA GLU A 282 -35.69 -6.58 -2.81
C GLU A 282 -34.31 -7.17 -3.10
N LEU A 283 -34.06 -8.43 -2.71
CA LEU A 283 -32.85 -9.15 -3.07
C LEU A 283 -32.80 -9.45 -4.58
N ALA A 284 -33.91 -9.89 -5.18
CA ALA A 284 -33.99 -10.11 -6.62
C ALA A 284 -33.77 -8.80 -7.41
N ALA A 285 -34.36 -7.70 -6.95
CA ALA A 285 -34.14 -6.36 -7.51
C ALA A 285 -32.66 -5.92 -7.40
N LEU A 286 -32.00 -6.21 -6.27
CA LEU A 286 -30.57 -5.93 -6.08
C LEU A 286 -29.70 -6.73 -7.05
N LEU A 287 -29.94 -8.04 -7.17
CA LEU A 287 -29.16 -8.94 -8.03
C LEU A 287 -29.30 -8.61 -9.51
N SER A 288 -30.47 -8.15 -9.93
CA SER A 288 -30.75 -7.71 -11.31
C SER A 288 -30.20 -6.31 -11.63
N SER A 289 -29.68 -5.57 -10.64
CA SER A 289 -29.12 -4.25 -10.86
C SER A 289 -27.86 -4.30 -11.72
N LYS A 290 -27.73 -3.35 -12.66
CA LYS A 290 -26.58 -3.26 -13.59
C LYS A 290 -25.23 -3.19 -12.87
N LYS A 291 -25.19 -2.57 -11.69
CA LYS A 291 -23.98 -2.42 -10.87
C LYS A 291 -23.49 -3.75 -10.32
N CYS A 292 -24.40 -4.63 -9.90
CA CYS A 292 -24.06 -5.97 -9.42
C CYS A 292 -23.63 -6.89 -10.57
N ALA A 293 -24.31 -6.82 -11.71
CA ALA A 293 -24.00 -7.62 -12.89
C ALA A 293 -22.59 -7.33 -13.47
N GLY A 294 -22.17 -6.06 -13.50
CA GLY A 294 -20.83 -5.68 -13.97
C GLY A 294 -19.69 -6.22 -13.12
N VAL A 295 -19.93 -6.39 -11.82
CA VAL A 295 -18.95 -6.93 -10.87
C VAL A 295 -18.85 -8.46 -10.93
N GLN A 296 -19.96 -9.13 -11.28
CA GLN A 296 -19.99 -10.58 -11.55
C GLN A 296 -19.31 -10.94 -12.89
N GLY A 297 -19.55 -10.16 -13.95
CA GLY A 297 -18.98 -10.40 -15.28
C GLY A 297 -17.45 -10.24 -15.38
N ALA A 298 -16.85 -9.40 -14.53
CA ALA A 298 -15.40 -9.19 -14.49
C ALA A 298 -14.62 -10.37 -13.86
N GLY A 299 -15.31 -11.39 -13.34
CA GLY A 299 -14.70 -12.59 -12.74
C GLY A 299 -14.45 -13.76 -13.70
N HIS A 300 -15.01 -13.75 -14.91
CA HIS A 300 -14.96 -14.92 -15.81
C HIS A 300 -13.65 -15.04 -16.62
N GLY A 301 -12.63 -14.23 -16.32
CA GLY A 301 -11.29 -14.33 -16.93
C GLY A 301 -10.28 -15.20 -16.18
N CYS A 302 -10.64 -15.87 -15.08
CA CYS A 302 -9.72 -16.75 -14.36
C CYS A 302 -10.44 -17.97 -13.74
N ALA A 303 -10.34 -19.11 -14.44
CA ALA A 303 -10.67 -20.49 -14.07
C ALA A 303 -12.11 -20.84 -13.58
N PRO A 304 -12.78 -21.83 -14.20
CA PRO A 304 -14.12 -22.24 -13.83
C PRO A 304 -14.11 -23.08 -12.55
N TRP A 305 -14.75 -22.58 -11.50
CA TRP A 305 -15.20 -23.41 -10.37
C TRP A 305 -16.42 -24.22 -10.79
N CYS A 306 -16.19 -25.31 -11.52
CA CYS A 306 -17.16 -26.39 -11.72
C CYS A 306 -16.43 -27.73 -11.92
N GLY A 307 -16.45 -28.59 -10.90
CA GLY A 307 -16.33 -30.05 -11.04
C GLY A 307 -14.94 -30.67 -10.85
N GLY A 308 -14.72 -31.29 -9.68
CA GLY A 308 -13.61 -32.23 -9.45
C GLY A 308 -13.30 -32.38 -7.96
N GLY A 309 -13.66 -33.53 -7.37
CA GLY A 309 -13.55 -33.79 -5.94
C GLY A 309 -12.13 -34.09 -5.42
N LEU A 310 -12.11 -34.33 -4.11
CA LEU A 310 -11.03 -34.77 -3.21
C LEU A 310 -10.23 -33.68 -2.42
N GLN A 311 -10.65 -33.55 -1.15
CA GLN A 311 -9.82 -33.72 0.07
C GLN A 311 -8.90 -32.57 0.55
N GLN A 312 -9.49 -31.66 1.37
CA GLN A 312 -9.05 -31.01 2.66
C GLN A 312 -7.58 -30.49 2.84
N PRO A 313 -7.26 -29.56 3.80
CA PRO A 313 -8.13 -28.92 4.79
C PRO A 313 -7.99 -27.37 4.93
N GLY A 314 -9.03 -26.75 5.53
CA GLY A 314 -8.83 -25.73 6.56
C GLY A 314 -8.53 -24.27 6.17
N HIS A 315 -9.29 -23.67 5.25
CA HIS A 315 -9.39 -22.21 5.19
C HIS A 315 -10.69 -21.75 5.85
N THR A 316 -10.58 -21.40 7.13
CA THR A 316 -11.64 -20.64 7.82
C THR A 316 -11.62 -19.23 7.25
N PHE A 317 -12.63 -18.91 6.43
CA PHE A 317 -12.98 -17.55 6.06
C PHE A 317 -13.52 -16.84 7.31
N LEU A 318 -12.67 -16.05 7.98
CA LEU A 318 -13.03 -14.93 8.85
C LEU A 318 -11.89 -13.91 8.84
#